data_AF-A0A955B2U5-F1
#
_entry.id   AF-A0A955B2U5-F1
#
_cell.length_a   1.000
_cell.length_b   1.000
_cell.length_c   1.000
_cell.angle_alpha   90.00
_cell.angle_beta   90.00
_cell.angle_gamma   90.00
#
_symmetry.space_group_name_H-M   'P 1'
#
loop_
_entity.id
_entity.type
_entity.pdbx_description
1 polymer ?
#
loop_
_entity_poly.entity_id
_entity_poly.type
_entity_poly.pdbx_seq_one_letter_code
_entity_poly.pdbx_strand_id
1 'polypeptide(L)'
;MPPDGLEQPTDEERQMFIEWLDKVKYLSPKDPGAFIIRRLTKTEYGNTLHDLFGVDPRIADSLPDEVSGEGYLNSLSPLQLEQYLSIAEKVVDHVLPNDVARNLSNHTTNKAAQRNAGSLISAAGRQQSAAAIERSLFEEPSAPADETRATVRKVAETLATKAYRRPATDTELQVLTDVFDLGRKNELSYRESMRLMVKASLVSPQFLFITPAEEHAAEAKIVALDDYQLASRLSYLLWATMPDDELMALADSRKLHEPQVLKAQVKRMLDDPRARALFDGFGAQWLGLGDLRSKTFDPGKFPEVDQKMRS
;
A
#
# COMPACT_ATOMS: atom_id res chain seq x y z
N MET A 1 0.39 21.73 -5.94
CA MET A 1 0.69 23.13 -6.32
C MET A 1 -0.46 24.02 -5.90
N PRO A 2 -0.20 25.23 -5.38
CA PRO A 2 -1.24 26.25 -5.33
C PRO A 2 -1.74 26.54 -6.76
N PRO A 3 -3.00 26.99 -6.94
CA PRO A 3 -3.54 27.36 -8.24
C PRO A 3 -2.64 28.35 -8.98
N ASP A 4 -2.60 28.25 -10.31
CA ASP A 4 -1.86 29.20 -11.14
C ASP A 4 -2.35 30.65 -10.90
N GLY A 5 -1.42 31.56 -10.61
CA GLY A 5 -1.69 33.00 -10.44
C GLY A 5 -1.69 33.53 -9.01
N LEU A 6 -1.42 32.70 -7.99
CA LEU A 6 -1.20 33.17 -6.61
C LEU A 6 0.29 33.41 -6.32
N GLU A 7 0.59 34.46 -5.55
CA GLU A 7 1.94 34.73 -5.08
C GLU A 7 2.42 33.61 -4.16
N GLN A 8 3.62 33.10 -4.42
CA GLN A 8 4.24 32.13 -3.54
C GLN A 8 4.88 32.81 -2.34
N PRO A 9 4.95 32.13 -1.17
CA PRO A 9 5.72 32.63 -0.04
C PRO A 9 7.15 32.98 -0.45
N THR A 10 7.63 34.11 0.04
CA THR A 10 9.02 34.56 -0.14
C THR A 10 9.99 33.61 0.55
N ASP A 11 11.27 33.65 0.17
CA ASP A 11 12.30 32.82 0.80
C ASP A 11 12.43 33.12 2.30
N GLU A 12 12.23 34.38 2.70
CA GLU A 12 12.23 34.83 4.10
C GLU A 12 11.05 34.23 4.89
N GLU A 13 9.84 34.24 4.33
CA GLU A 13 8.67 33.62 4.96
C GLU A 13 8.82 32.10 5.08
N ARG A 14 9.38 31.44 4.06
CA ARG A 14 9.70 30.00 4.12
C ARG A 14 10.69 29.71 5.23
N GLN A 15 11.73 30.53 5.36
CA GLN A 15 12.75 30.37 6.39
C GLN A 15 12.17 30.58 7.79
N MET A 16 11.35 31.62 7.99
CA MET A 16 10.63 31.84 9.25
C MET A 16 9.72 30.67 9.62
N PHE A 17 9.02 30.09 8.65
CA PHE A 17 8.18 28.92 8.86
C PHE A 17 9.01 27.67 9.26
N ILE A 18 10.15 27.45 8.60
CA ILE A 18 11.07 26.35 8.95
C ILE A 18 11.60 26.51 10.38
N GLU A 19 12.03 27.72 10.77
CA GLU A 19 12.51 27.99 12.13
C GLU A 19 11.43 27.84 13.19
N TRP A 20 10.19 28.22 12.86
CA TRP A 20 9.05 27.97 13.73
C TRP A 20 8.76 26.48 13.89
N LEU A 21 8.79 25.70 12.80
CA LEU A 21 8.62 24.24 12.83
C LEU A 21 9.69 23.55 13.69
N ASP A 22 10.95 24.01 13.61
CA ASP A 22 12.03 23.49 14.45
C ASP A 22 11.76 23.68 15.95
N LYS A 23 11.02 24.74 16.33
CA LYS A 23 10.58 24.95 17.72
C LYS A 23 9.47 24.00 18.13
N VAL A 24 8.59 23.62 17.20
CA VAL A 24 7.50 22.65 17.46
C VAL A 24 8.04 21.29 17.87
N LYS A 25 9.21 20.87 17.35
CA LYS A 25 9.91 19.65 17.77
C LYS A 25 10.12 19.55 19.29
N TYR A 26 10.29 20.69 19.98
CA TYR A 26 10.50 20.72 21.42
C TYR A 26 9.21 20.72 22.24
N LEU A 27 8.06 20.89 21.59
CA LEU A 27 6.73 20.84 22.22
C LEU A 27 6.19 19.41 22.33
N SER A 28 6.71 18.46 21.54
CA SER A 28 6.34 17.06 21.63
C SER A 28 7.03 16.37 22.82
N PRO A 29 6.34 15.45 23.53
CA PRO A 29 6.98 14.58 24.51
C PRO A 29 8.19 13.88 23.90
N LYS A 30 9.32 13.87 24.62
CA LYS A 30 10.56 13.19 24.17
C LYS A 30 10.45 11.67 24.17
N ASP A 31 9.45 11.14 24.87
CA ASP A 31 9.13 9.72 24.90
C ASP A 31 8.06 9.44 23.83
N PRO A 32 8.41 8.81 22.69
CA PRO A 32 7.44 8.45 21.66
C PRO A 32 6.49 7.33 22.10
N GLY A 33 6.69 6.76 23.29
CA GLY A 33 5.93 5.64 23.82
C GLY A 33 6.31 4.30 23.18
N ALA A 34 5.56 3.27 23.57
CA ALA A 34 5.74 1.92 23.06
C ALA A 34 5.37 1.86 21.56
N PHE A 35 5.94 0.88 20.85
CA PHE A 35 5.55 0.62 19.48
C PHE A 35 4.08 0.19 19.40
N ILE A 36 3.31 0.88 18.57
CA ILE A 36 1.91 0.54 18.28
C ILE A 36 1.87 0.01 16.85
N ILE A 37 1.43 -1.24 16.68
CA ILE A 37 1.06 -1.79 15.37
C ILE A 37 -0.08 -0.91 14.83
N ARG A 38 -0.01 -0.49 13.57
CA ARG A 38 -1.02 0.38 12.96
C ARG A 38 -1.71 -0.32 11.80
N ARG A 39 -3.04 -0.27 11.75
CA ARG A 39 -3.80 -0.70 10.58
C ARG A 39 -3.67 0.32 9.44
N LEU A 40 -3.62 -0.16 8.20
CA LEU A 40 -3.78 0.69 7.04
C LEU A 40 -5.16 1.33 7.03
N THR A 41 -5.22 2.61 6.70
CA THR A 41 -6.48 3.28 6.39
C THR A 41 -7.07 2.70 5.11
N LYS A 42 -8.37 2.92 4.90
CA LYS A 42 -9.06 2.57 3.66
C LYS A 42 -8.31 3.04 2.39
N THR A 43 -7.86 4.29 2.38
CA THR A 43 -7.11 4.89 1.26
C THR A 43 -5.77 4.19 1.08
N GLU A 44 -5.01 4.00 2.15
CA GLU A 44 -3.71 3.32 2.12
C GLU A 44 -3.84 1.87 1.66
N TYR A 45 -4.89 1.17 2.09
CA TYR A 45 -5.21 -0.19 1.68
C TYR A 45 -5.52 -0.26 0.17
N GLY A 46 -6.39 0.62 -0.32
CA GLY A 46 -6.71 0.72 -1.76
C GLY A 46 -5.50 1.03 -2.63
N ASN A 47 -4.68 2.01 -2.23
CA ASN A 47 -3.44 2.36 -2.94
C ASN A 47 -2.42 1.20 -2.92
N THR A 48 -2.30 0.50 -1.80
CA THR A 48 -1.39 -0.66 -1.70
C THR A 48 -1.83 -1.78 -2.64
N LEU A 49 -3.13 -2.04 -2.74
CA LEU A 49 -3.66 -3.00 -3.70
C LEU A 49 -3.41 -2.56 -5.15
N HIS A 50 -3.54 -1.27 -5.44
CA HIS A 50 -3.19 -0.71 -6.74
C HIS A 50 -1.72 -0.94 -7.10
N ASP A 51 -0.79 -0.64 -6.18
CA ASP A 51 0.64 -0.80 -6.45
C ASP A 51 1.07 -2.28 -6.56
N LEU A 52 0.41 -3.18 -5.82
CA LEU A 52 0.70 -4.62 -5.90
C LEU A 52 0.12 -5.30 -7.14
N PHE A 53 -1.09 -4.91 -7.55
CA PHE A 53 -1.90 -5.68 -8.49
C PHE A 53 -2.48 -4.89 -9.67
N GLY A 54 -2.29 -3.57 -9.69
CA GLY A 54 -2.82 -2.69 -10.74
C GLY A 54 -4.33 -2.47 -10.70
N VAL A 55 -5.02 -2.90 -9.62
CA VAL A 55 -6.47 -2.71 -9.48
C VAL A 55 -6.82 -1.25 -9.18
N ASP A 56 -8.05 -0.83 -9.49
CA ASP A 56 -8.54 0.50 -9.10
C ASP A 56 -8.57 0.63 -7.56
N PRO A 57 -7.94 1.66 -6.95
CA PRO A 57 -7.90 1.83 -5.50
C PRO A 57 -9.29 1.99 -4.87
N ARG A 58 -10.30 2.41 -5.64
CA ARG A 58 -11.71 2.50 -5.20
C ARG A 58 -12.33 1.15 -4.88
N ILE A 59 -11.65 0.04 -5.16
CA ILE A 59 -12.06 -1.28 -4.69
C ILE A 59 -12.21 -1.35 -3.16
N ALA A 60 -11.49 -0.48 -2.44
CA ALA A 60 -11.57 -0.33 -0.99
C ALA A 60 -12.73 0.53 -0.50
N ASP A 61 -13.55 1.13 -1.39
CA ASP A 61 -14.59 2.10 -1.02
C ASP A 61 -15.67 1.56 -0.07
N SER A 62 -15.84 0.24 -0.04
CA SER A 62 -16.77 -0.44 0.88
C SER A 62 -16.31 -0.44 2.34
N LEU A 63 -15.02 -0.20 2.62
CA LEU A 63 -14.54 -0.08 3.98
C LEU A 63 -15.06 1.22 4.62
N PRO A 64 -15.35 1.22 5.92
CA PRO A 64 -15.70 2.44 6.63
C PRO A 64 -14.52 3.42 6.64
N ASP A 65 -14.83 4.70 6.62
CA ASP A 65 -13.84 5.75 6.81
C ASP A 65 -13.35 5.74 8.27
N GLU A 66 -12.11 6.18 8.50
CA GLU A 66 -11.55 6.25 9.86
C GLU A 66 -12.15 7.42 10.64
N VAL A 67 -12.30 7.23 11.96
CA VAL A 67 -12.80 8.30 12.84
C VAL A 67 -11.69 9.31 13.07
N SER A 68 -11.93 10.56 12.69
CA SER A 68 -10.99 11.67 12.91
C SER A 68 -10.76 11.90 14.41
N GLY A 69 -9.50 12.05 14.82
CA GLY A 69 -9.12 12.45 16.19
C GLY A 69 -9.01 11.33 17.23
N GLU A 70 -9.49 10.11 16.95
CA GLU A 70 -9.42 8.94 17.88
C GLU A 70 -8.09 8.15 17.76
N GLY A 71 -7.22 8.54 16.82
CA GLY A 71 -6.05 7.75 16.46
C GLY A 71 -6.41 6.47 15.70
N TYR A 72 -5.41 5.65 15.39
CA TYR A 72 -5.61 4.43 14.61
C TYR A 72 -6.33 3.37 15.44
N LEU A 73 -7.59 3.08 15.09
CA LEU A 73 -8.33 1.95 15.66
C LEU A 73 -7.75 0.65 15.10
N ASN A 74 -6.98 -0.05 15.94
CA ASN A 74 -6.38 -1.34 15.59
C ASN A 74 -7.31 -2.54 15.80
N SER A 75 -8.56 -2.29 16.22
CA SER A 75 -9.58 -3.33 16.32
C SER A 75 -10.22 -3.61 14.95
N LEU A 76 -10.52 -4.88 14.70
CA LEU A 76 -11.27 -5.34 13.52
C LEU A 76 -12.58 -5.96 13.98
N SER A 77 -13.70 -5.43 13.49
CA SER A 77 -15.00 -6.06 13.68
C SER A 77 -15.16 -7.26 12.74
N PRO A 78 -16.03 -8.24 13.05
CA PRO A 78 -16.35 -9.33 12.13
C PRO A 78 -16.80 -8.84 10.75
N LEU A 79 -17.61 -7.78 10.73
CA LEU A 79 -18.06 -7.14 9.48
C LEU A 79 -16.90 -6.57 8.66
N GLN A 80 -15.93 -5.93 9.31
CA GLN A 80 -14.74 -5.42 8.61
C GLN A 80 -13.92 -6.57 8.02
N LEU A 81 -13.76 -7.69 8.72
CA LEU A 81 -13.07 -8.87 8.19
C LEU A 81 -13.77 -9.44 6.95
N GLU A 82 -15.10 -9.51 6.96
CA GLU A 82 -15.89 -9.90 5.79
C GLU A 82 -15.69 -8.95 4.61
N GLN A 83 -15.61 -7.63 4.86
CA GLN A 83 -15.32 -6.64 3.83
C GLN A 83 -13.91 -6.83 3.24
N TYR A 84 -12.89 -7.03 4.07
CA TYR A 84 -11.54 -7.34 3.59
C TYR A 84 -11.49 -8.62 2.77
N LEU A 85 -12.19 -9.68 3.20
CA LEU A 85 -12.31 -10.93 2.44
C LEU A 85 -13.02 -10.71 1.09
N SER A 86 -14.06 -9.88 1.06
CA SER A 86 -14.79 -9.52 -0.16
C SER A 86 -13.90 -8.75 -1.14
N ILE A 87 -13.12 -7.79 -0.64
CA ILE A 87 -12.18 -7.03 -1.46
C ILE A 87 -11.08 -7.94 -1.99
N ALA A 88 -10.49 -8.78 -1.13
CA ALA A 88 -9.47 -9.75 -1.53
C ALA A 88 -9.98 -10.70 -2.63
N GLU A 89 -11.22 -11.18 -2.54
CA GLU A 89 -11.83 -11.98 -3.61
C GLU A 89 -11.90 -11.20 -4.94
N LYS A 90 -12.37 -9.95 -4.91
CA LYS A 90 -12.45 -9.10 -6.11
C LYS A 90 -11.07 -8.83 -6.73
N VAL A 91 -10.04 -8.61 -5.90
CA VAL A 91 -8.66 -8.45 -6.37
C VAL A 91 -8.19 -9.72 -7.05
N VAL A 92 -8.39 -10.86 -6.41
CA VAL A 92 -7.97 -12.16 -6.94
C VAL A 92 -8.75 -12.52 -8.22
N ASP A 93 -10.02 -12.14 -8.34
CA ASP A 93 -10.79 -12.26 -9.59
C ASP A 93 -10.23 -11.43 -10.73
N HIS A 94 -9.71 -10.24 -10.44
CA HIS A 94 -9.08 -9.38 -11.43
C HIS A 94 -7.72 -9.91 -11.87
N VAL A 95 -6.89 -10.31 -10.90
CA VAL A 95 -5.50 -10.70 -11.12
C VAL A 95 -5.41 -12.15 -11.60
N LEU A 96 -6.27 -13.05 -11.14
CA LEU A 96 -6.25 -14.47 -11.48
C LEU A 96 -7.65 -14.91 -11.90
N PRO A 97 -8.13 -14.55 -13.10
CA PRO A 97 -9.46 -14.91 -13.56
C PRO A 97 -9.67 -16.43 -13.48
N ASN A 98 -10.80 -16.86 -12.93
CA ASN A 98 -11.17 -18.28 -12.88
C ASN A 98 -11.30 -18.85 -14.29
N ASP A 99 -11.03 -20.15 -14.45
CA ASP A 99 -11.05 -20.82 -15.75
C ASP A 99 -12.41 -20.68 -16.47
N VAL A 100 -13.50 -20.59 -15.72
CA VAL A 100 -14.85 -20.28 -16.23
C VAL A 100 -14.92 -18.89 -16.86
N ALA A 101 -14.36 -17.86 -16.21
CA ALA A 101 -14.33 -16.49 -16.72
C ALA A 101 -13.44 -16.36 -17.96
N ARG A 102 -12.34 -17.13 -18.01
CA ARG A 102 -11.47 -17.21 -19.20
C ARG A 102 -12.18 -17.89 -20.37
N ASN A 103 -12.95 -18.95 -20.14
CA ASN A 103 -13.72 -19.62 -21.20
C ASN A 103 -14.81 -18.71 -21.79
N LEU A 104 -15.47 -17.90 -20.96
CA LEU A 104 -16.41 -16.86 -21.41
C LEU A 104 -15.71 -15.72 -22.17
N SER A 105 -14.53 -15.31 -21.71
CA SER A 105 -13.72 -14.28 -22.37
C SER A 105 -13.19 -14.76 -23.71
N ASN A 106 -12.66 -15.99 -23.79
CA ASN A 106 -12.14 -16.60 -25.03
C ASN A 106 -13.22 -16.75 -26.11
N HIS A 107 -14.48 -16.98 -25.73
CA HIS A 107 -15.61 -16.97 -26.66
C HIS A 107 -15.94 -15.58 -27.22
N THR A 108 -15.60 -14.51 -26.49
CA THR A 108 -15.85 -13.12 -26.89
C THR A 108 -14.65 -12.53 -27.65
N THR A 109 -13.43 -12.91 -27.26
CA THR A 109 -12.17 -12.38 -27.82
C THR A 109 -11.80 -12.99 -29.17
N ASN A 110 -12.32 -14.18 -29.52
CA ASN A 110 -12.09 -14.82 -30.82
C ASN A 110 -12.67 -14.05 -32.02
N LYS A 111 -13.45 -12.97 -31.78
CA LYS A 111 -13.95 -12.09 -32.84
C LYS A 111 -13.17 -10.77 -33.00
N ALA A 112 -12.29 -10.43 -32.06
CA ALA A 112 -11.65 -9.10 -32.00
C ALA A 112 -10.11 -9.11 -32.07
N ALA A 113 -9.45 -10.24 -31.81
CA ALA A 113 -7.98 -10.32 -31.70
C ALA A 113 -7.21 -10.57 -33.02
N GLN A 114 -7.82 -10.30 -34.17
CA GLN A 114 -7.10 -10.15 -35.45
C GLN A 114 -7.02 -8.68 -35.85
N ARG A 115 -6.29 -7.86 -35.08
CA ARG A 115 -5.74 -6.59 -35.58
C ARG A 115 -4.75 -5.98 -34.60
N ASN A 116 -3.54 -5.79 -35.11
CA ASN A 116 -2.48 -4.90 -34.63
C ASN A 116 -1.58 -5.43 -33.50
N ALA A 117 -0.54 -6.12 -33.96
CA ALA A 117 0.77 -6.14 -33.30
C ALA A 117 1.49 -4.80 -33.54
N GLY A 118 2.21 -4.29 -32.54
CA GLY A 118 3.22 -3.27 -32.77
C GLY A 118 3.64 -2.46 -31.53
N SER A 119 4.87 -2.73 -31.07
CA SER A 119 5.77 -1.84 -30.32
C SER A 119 5.35 -1.48 -28.88
N LEU A 120 6.18 -1.63 -27.85
CA LEU A 120 7.33 -0.76 -27.60
C LEU A 120 8.33 -1.41 -26.62
N ILE A 121 9.61 -1.18 -26.91
CA ILE A 121 10.78 -1.55 -26.10
C ILE A 121 11.14 -0.34 -25.22
N SER A 122 10.98 -0.43 -23.90
CA SER A 122 11.83 0.26 -22.88
C SER A 122 11.43 0.01 -21.41
N ALA A 123 10.63 -1.02 -21.09
CA ALA A 123 10.24 -1.36 -19.70
C ALA A 123 10.80 -2.72 -19.22
N ALA A 124 11.88 -3.18 -19.86
CA ALA A 124 12.34 -4.58 -19.80
C ALA A 124 12.82 -5.06 -18.42
N GLY A 125 13.28 -4.18 -17.53
CA GLY A 125 13.80 -4.61 -16.21
C GLY A 125 12.74 -4.84 -15.13
N ARG A 126 11.70 -3.99 -15.07
CA ARG A 126 10.58 -4.12 -14.11
C ARG A 126 9.48 -5.04 -14.62
N GLN A 127 9.28 -5.10 -15.94
CA GLN A 127 8.32 -6.02 -16.54
C GLN A 127 8.75 -7.48 -16.45
N GLN A 128 10.06 -7.79 -16.41
CA GLN A 128 10.49 -9.20 -16.37
C GLN A 128 10.19 -9.89 -15.03
N SER A 129 10.32 -9.21 -13.89
CA SER A 129 10.00 -9.80 -12.58
C SER A 129 8.49 -9.86 -12.34
N ALA A 130 7.75 -8.80 -12.68
CA ALA A 130 6.29 -8.78 -12.63
C ALA A 130 5.67 -9.82 -13.58
N ALA A 131 6.14 -9.91 -14.83
CA ALA A 131 5.67 -10.90 -15.79
C ALA A 131 6.13 -12.33 -15.46
N ALA A 132 7.25 -12.53 -14.75
CA ALA A 132 7.64 -13.84 -14.26
C ALA A 132 6.75 -14.31 -13.10
N ILE A 133 6.40 -13.40 -12.18
CA ILE A 133 5.44 -13.66 -11.10
C ILE A 133 4.07 -13.93 -11.71
N GLU A 134 3.58 -13.06 -12.60
CA GLU A 134 2.33 -13.22 -13.34
C GLU A 134 2.35 -14.55 -14.12
N ARG A 135 3.45 -14.95 -14.76
CA ARG A 135 3.51 -16.26 -15.42
C ARG A 135 3.47 -17.43 -14.43
N SER A 136 4.22 -17.35 -13.33
CA SER A 136 4.26 -18.39 -12.29
C SER A 136 2.98 -18.49 -11.46
N LEU A 137 2.22 -17.40 -11.34
CA LEU A 137 0.92 -17.37 -10.71
C LEU A 137 -0.15 -18.06 -11.59
N PHE A 138 0.07 -18.12 -12.91
CA PHE A 138 -0.92 -18.54 -13.90
C PHE A 138 -0.63 -19.90 -14.54
N GLU A 139 0.62 -20.33 -14.61
CA GLU A 139 1.04 -21.57 -15.28
C GLU A 139 1.61 -22.55 -14.24
N GLU A 140 0.96 -23.71 -14.09
CA GLU A 140 1.48 -24.80 -13.26
C GLU A 140 2.80 -25.31 -13.87
N PRO A 141 3.89 -25.39 -13.09
CA PRO A 141 5.13 -26.00 -13.56
C PRO A 141 4.85 -27.43 -14.00
N SER A 142 5.38 -27.87 -15.14
CA SER A 142 5.31 -29.27 -15.60
C SER A 142 6.23 -30.21 -14.78
N ALA A 143 6.53 -29.83 -13.54
CA ALA A 143 7.57 -30.41 -12.70
C ALA A 143 6.97 -31.36 -11.65
N PRO A 144 7.77 -32.23 -11.03
CA PRO A 144 7.35 -33.05 -9.89
C PRO A 144 6.75 -32.22 -8.74
N ALA A 145 5.90 -32.82 -7.92
CA ALA A 145 5.17 -32.13 -6.86
C ALA A 145 6.06 -31.31 -5.91
N ASP A 146 7.25 -31.81 -5.56
CA ASP A 146 8.21 -31.10 -4.71
C ASP A 146 8.78 -29.84 -5.37
N GLU A 147 9.05 -29.88 -6.68
CA GLU A 147 9.51 -28.73 -7.46
C GLU A 147 8.39 -27.69 -7.65
N THR A 148 7.14 -28.15 -7.81
CA THR A 148 5.96 -27.28 -7.82
C THR A 148 5.80 -26.57 -6.49
N ARG A 149 5.93 -27.27 -5.35
CA ARG A 149 5.83 -26.66 -4.01
C ARG A 149 6.96 -25.66 -3.76
N ALA A 150 8.19 -25.95 -4.19
CA ALA A 150 9.31 -25.00 -4.11
C ALA A 150 9.06 -23.73 -4.95
N THR A 151 8.47 -23.88 -6.14
CA THR A 151 8.07 -22.76 -6.99
C THR A 151 7.00 -21.91 -6.32
N VAL A 152 5.96 -22.54 -5.76
CA VAL A 152 4.89 -21.86 -5.01
C VAL A 152 5.46 -21.10 -3.82
N ARG A 153 6.41 -21.69 -3.07
CA ARG A 153 7.08 -21.01 -1.95
C ARG A 153 7.81 -19.75 -2.41
N LYS A 154 8.51 -19.79 -3.55
CA LYS A 154 9.21 -18.62 -4.11
C LYS A 154 8.25 -17.50 -4.54
N VAL A 155 7.09 -17.88 -5.08
CA VAL A 155 6.02 -16.93 -5.41
C VAL A 155 5.45 -16.31 -4.13
N ALA A 156 5.17 -17.14 -3.11
CA ALA A 156 4.72 -16.68 -1.80
C ALA A 156 5.72 -15.71 -1.17
N GLU A 157 7.02 -16.00 -1.24
CA GLU A 157 8.10 -15.14 -0.74
C GLU A 157 8.13 -13.78 -1.43
N THR A 158 8.07 -13.77 -2.76
CA THR A 158 8.09 -12.53 -3.52
C THR A 158 6.85 -11.67 -3.25
N LEU A 159 5.67 -12.31 -3.22
CA LEU A 159 4.41 -11.64 -2.92
C LEU A 159 4.39 -11.10 -1.48
N ALA A 160 4.69 -11.95 -0.51
CA ALA A 160 4.63 -11.62 0.91
C ALA A 160 5.66 -10.54 1.27
N THR A 161 6.87 -10.57 0.68
CA THR A 161 7.88 -9.54 0.94
C THR A 161 7.39 -8.14 0.57
N LYS A 162 6.70 -8.03 -0.57
CA LYS A 162 6.09 -6.77 -1.01
C LYS A 162 4.84 -6.42 -0.20
N ALA A 163 3.94 -7.39 -0.02
CA ALA A 163 2.67 -7.20 0.66
C ALA A 163 2.85 -6.81 2.13
N TYR A 164 3.80 -7.46 2.84
CA TYR A 164 4.07 -7.22 4.25
C TYR A 164 5.10 -6.10 4.46
N ARG A 165 5.68 -5.55 3.38
CA ARG A 165 6.69 -4.47 3.36
C ARG A 165 7.96 -4.79 4.16
N ARG A 166 8.30 -6.08 4.24
CA ARG A 166 9.49 -6.63 4.88
C ARG A 166 9.70 -8.08 4.43
N PRO A 167 10.90 -8.66 4.59
CA PRO A 167 11.09 -10.09 4.41
C PRO A 167 10.08 -10.89 5.21
N ALA A 168 9.40 -11.81 4.53
CA ALA A 168 8.48 -12.73 5.16
C ALA A 168 9.26 -13.81 5.92
N THR A 169 8.80 -14.14 7.13
CA THR A 169 9.41 -15.20 7.96
C THR A 169 9.09 -16.58 7.39
N ASP A 170 9.91 -17.58 7.71
CA ASP A 170 9.67 -18.96 7.27
C ASP A 170 8.30 -19.49 7.72
N THR A 171 7.85 -19.10 8.92
CA THR A 171 6.52 -19.44 9.44
C THR A 171 5.40 -18.82 8.60
N GLU A 172 5.54 -17.56 8.20
CA GLU A 172 4.55 -16.89 7.34
C GLU A 172 4.50 -17.51 5.95
N LEU A 173 5.66 -17.85 5.38
CA LEU A 173 5.74 -18.56 4.11
C LEU A 173 5.11 -19.95 4.20
N GLN A 174 5.36 -20.66 5.30
CA GLN A 174 4.78 -21.98 5.54
C GLN A 174 3.25 -21.89 5.58
N VAL A 175 2.67 -20.94 6.31
CA VAL A 175 1.21 -20.72 6.35
C VAL A 175 0.64 -20.50 4.94
N LEU A 176 1.27 -19.66 4.12
CA LEU A 176 0.82 -19.42 2.74
C LEU A 176 0.92 -20.68 1.87
N THR A 177 2.02 -21.43 1.97
CA THR A 177 2.16 -22.69 1.24
C THR A 177 1.19 -23.77 1.71
N ASP A 178 0.85 -23.81 3.00
CA ASP A 178 -0.13 -24.74 3.55
C ASP A 178 -1.55 -24.43 3.08
N VAL A 179 -1.87 -23.14 2.88
CA VAL A 179 -3.13 -22.73 2.26
C VAL A 179 -3.21 -23.20 0.81
N PHE A 180 -2.11 -23.10 0.05
CA PHE A 180 -2.05 -23.68 -1.29
C PHE A 180 -2.24 -25.21 -1.26
N ASP A 181 -1.51 -25.90 -0.37
CA ASP A 181 -1.59 -27.36 -0.21
C ASP A 181 -3.00 -27.80 0.21
N LEU A 182 -3.70 -27.00 1.03
CA LEU A 182 -5.09 -27.21 1.39
C LEU A 182 -6.01 -27.17 0.17
N GLY A 183 -5.80 -26.21 -0.75
CA GLY A 183 -6.53 -26.14 -2.01
C GLY A 183 -6.34 -27.42 -2.83
N ARG A 184 -5.09 -27.88 -2.99
CA ARG A 184 -4.78 -29.11 -3.73
C ARG A 184 -5.38 -30.36 -3.09
N LYS A 185 -5.37 -30.46 -1.75
CA LYS A 185 -6.01 -31.55 -1.00
C LYS A 185 -7.53 -31.59 -1.17
N ASN A 186 -8.15 -30.45 -1.46
CA ASN A 186 -9.59 -30.33 -1.75
C ASN A 186 -9.87 -30.31 -3.26
N GLU A 187 -8.97 -30.90 -4.06
CA GLU A 187 -9.15 -31.09 -5.51
C GLU A 187 -9.26 -29.78 -6.32
N LEU A 188 -8.87 -28.65 -5.75
CA LEU A 188 -8.79 -27.39 -6.50
C LEU A 188 -7.66 -27.45 -7.52
N SER A 189 -7.86 -26.80 -8.67
CA SER A 189 -6.79 -26.61 -9.66
C SER A 189 -5.60 -25.86 -9.06
N TYR A 190 -4.44 -25.92 -9.72
CA TYR A 190 -3.27 -25.14 -9.32
C TYR A 190 -3.61 -23.65 -9.20
N ARG A 191 -4.32 -23.13 -10.20
CA ARG A 191 -4.76 -21.73 -10.25
C ARG A 191 -5.68 -21.39 -9.08
N GLU A 192 -6.69 -22.20 -8.80
CA GLU A 192 -7.60 -21.97 -7.66
C GLU A 192 -6.88 -22.07 -6.31
N SER A 193 -5.87 -22.94 -6.21
CA SER A 193 -5.02 -23.04 -5.01
C SER A 193 -4.13 -21.80 -4.84
N MET A 194 -3.57 -21.27 -5.94
CA MET A 194 -2.83 -19.99 -5.93
C MET A 194 -3.75 -18.83 -5.56
N ARG A 195 -4.98 -18.79 -6.06
CA ARG A 195 -5.99 -17.80 -5.68
C ARG A 195 -6.25 -17.80 -4.18
N LEU A 196 -6.38 -18.98 -3.58
CA LEU A 196 -6.59 -19.13 -2.14
C LEU A 196 -5.38 -18.61 -1.34
N MET A 197 -4.16 -18.91 -1.79
CA MET A 197 -2.92 -18.42 -1.18
C MET A 197 -2.81 -16.89 -1.27
N VAL A 198 -3.06 -16.29 -2.44
CA VAL A 198 -3.05 -14.83 -2.61
C VAL A 198 -4.11 -14.19 -1.71
N LYS A 199 -5.33 -14.73 -1.69
CA LYS A 199 -6.40 -14.23 -0.82
C LYS A 199 -5.99 -14.26 0.65
N ALA A 200 -5.38 -15.36 1.12
CA ALA A 200 -4.88 -15.47 2.49
C ALA A 200 -3.82 -14.40 2.81
N SER A 201 -2.94 -14.08 1.86
CA SER A 201 -1.97 -12.98 2.01
C SER A 201 -2.66 -11.61 2.18
N LEU A 202 -3.75 -11.34 1.45
CA LEU A 202 -4.45 -10.04 1.48
C LEU A 202 -5.36 -9.81 2.68
N VAL A 203 -5.64 -10.85 3.46
CA VAL A 203 -6.39 -10.74 4.72
C VAL A 203 -5.54 -11.06 5.94
N SER A 204 -4.25 -11.32 5.73
CA SER A 204 -3.28 -11.53 6.81
C SER A 204 -3.10 -10.25 7.63
N PRO A 205 -2.95 -10.34 8.98
CA PRO A 205 -2.57 -9.20 9.80
C PRO A 205 -1.30 -8.49 9.29
N GLN A 206 -0.36 -9.23 8.69
CA GLN A 206 0.88 -8.66 8.16
C GLN A 206 0.66 -7.76 6.93
N PHE A 207 -0.47 -7.94 6.23
CA PHE A 207 -0.88 -7.06 5.14
C PHE A 207 -1.71 -5.88 5.64
N LEU A 208 -2.69 -6.16 6.51
CA LEU A 208 -3.62 -5.16 7.03
C LEU A 208 -2.95 -4.14 7.96
N PHE A 209 -1.84 -4.51 8.57
CA PHE A 209 -1.11 -3.67 9.53
C PHE A 209 0.34 -3.44 9.10
N ILE A 210 0.94 -2.35 9.60
CA ILE A 210 2.38 -2.12 9.53
C ILE A 210 3.01 -2.80 10.74
N THR A 211 3.66 -3.93 10.51
CA THR A 211 4.27 -4.77 11.54
C THR A 211 5.80 -4.67 11.52
N PRO A 212 6.47 -4.89 12.67
CA PRO A 212 7.94 -4.95 12.72
C PRO A 212 8.48 -6.14 11.92
N ALA A 213 9.72 -6.02 11.46
CA ALA A 213 10.47 -7.16 10.91
C ALA A 213 11.03 -8.08 11.99
N GLU A 214 11.36 -7.52 13.15
CA GLU A 214 11.86 -8.26 14.31
C GLU A 214 10.92 -8.05 15.51
N GLU A 215 10.56 -9.14 16.20
CA GLU A 215 9.80 -9.03 17.44
C GLU A 215 10.68 -8.38 18.52
N HIS A 216 10.16 -7.34 19.15
CA HIS A 216 10.85 -6.65 20.24
C HIS A 216 10.36 -7.16 21.58
N ALA A 217 11.25 -7.17 22.59
CA ALA A 217 10.88 -7.57 23.94
C ALA A 217 9.73 -6.70 24.47
N ALA A 218 8.69 -7.35 24.99
CA ALA A 218 7.42 -6.74 25.42
C ALA A 218 7.54 -5.67 26.53
N GLU A 219 8.72 -5.52 27.14
CA GLU A 219 8.95 -4.65 28.31
C GLU A 219 9.62 -3.30 27.97
N ALA A 220 10.01 -3.06 26.71
CA ALA A 220 10.66 -1.81 26.32
C ALA A 220 9.65 -0.66 26.16
N LYS A 221 9.82 0.40 26.95
CA LYS A 221 8.99 1.63 26.84
C LYS A 221 9.21 2.42 25.55
N ILE A 222 10.43 2.37 25.01
CA ILE A 222 10.80 2.99 23.74
C ILE A 222 11.45 1.91 22.90
N VAL A 223 10.90 1.69 21.70
CA VAL A 223 11.38 0.70 20.74
C VAL A 223 11.96 1.43 19.54
N ALA A 224 13.21 1.14 19.21
CA ALA A 224 13.82 1.67 17.99
C ALA A 224 13.11 1.08 16.77
N LEU A 225 12.91 1.90 15.73
CA LEU A 225 12.33 1.41 14.49
C LEU A 225 13.39 0.66 13.69
N ASP A 226 13.02 -0.49 13.16
CA ASP A 226 13.81 -1.13 12.11
C ASP A 226 13.67 -0.36 10.78
N ASP A 227 14.60 -0.57 9.84
CA ASP A 227 14.60 0.19 8.60
C ASP A 227 13.39 -0.13 7.69
N TYR A 228 12.75 -1.30 7.80
CA TYR A 228 11.53 -1.62 7.06
C TYR A 228 10.32 -0.86 7.61
N GLN A 229 10.24 -0.73 8.93
CA GLN A 229 9.25 0.10 9.59
C GLN A 229 9.46 1.57 9.22
N LEU A 230 10.71 2.04 9.20
CA LEU A 230 11.04 3.40 8.78
C LEU A 230 10.61 3.63 7.32
N ALA A 231 10.94 2.70 6.41
CA ALA A 231 10.51 2.75 5.01
C ALA A 231 8.98 2.80 4.89
N SER A 232 8.29 1.89 5.56
CA SER A 232 6.82 1.82 5.55
C SER A 232 6.20 3.11 6.08
N ARG A 233 6.67 3.63 7.22
CA ARG A 233 6.14 4.86 7.82
C ARG A 233 6.38 6.08 6.93
N LEU A 234 7.54 6.19 6.30
CA LEU A 234 7.82 7.27 5.33
C LEU A 234 6.91 7.18 4.13
N SER A 235 6.74 5.98 3.55
CA SER A 235 5.93 5.79 2.36
C SER A 235 4.45 6.01 2.61
N TYR A 236 3.90 5.48 3.70
CA TYR A 236 2.50 5.72 4.04
C TYR A 236 2.23 7.17 4.46
N LEU A 237 3.18 7.84 5.10
CA LEU A 237 3.04 9.26 5.42
C LEU A 237 3.08 10.14 4.17
N LEU A 238 4.06 9.94 3.28
CA LEU A 238 4.30 10.84 2.16
C LEU A 238 3.45 10.50 0.93
N TRP A 239 3.27 9.21 0.65
CA TRP A 239 2.63 8.70 -0.56
C TRP A 239 1.33 7.94 -0.32
N ALA A 240 0.94 7.70 0.94
CA ALA A 240 -0.22 6.90 1.30
C ALA A 240 -0.26 5.52 0.62
N THR A 241 0.91 4.91 0.39
CA THR A 241 1.05 3.59 -0.23
C THR A 241 2.35 2.92 0.22
N MET A 242 2.56 1.67 -0.20
CA MET A 242 3.73 0.86 0.14
C MET A 242 5.06 1.46 -0.35
N PRO A 243 6.18 1.15 0.33
CA PRO A 243 7.51 1.60 -0.10
C PRO A 243 7.86 1.11 -1.51
N ASP A 244 8.58 1.95 -2.27
CA ASP A 244 9.11 1.53 -3.57
C ASP A 244 10.38 0.68 -3.43
N ASP A 245 10.81 0.07 -4.54
CA ASP A 245 11.95 -0.84 -4.57
C ASP A 245 13.25 -0.17 -4.04
N GLU A 246 13.41 1.15 -4.23
CA GLU A 246 14.58 1.90 -3.74
C GLU A 246 14.57 2.00 -2.20
N LEU A 247 13.42 2.37 -1.62
CA LEU A 247 13.27 2.44 -0.15
C LEU A 247 13.44 1.06 0.48
N MET A 248 12.87 0.01 -0.15
CA MET A 248 13.00 -1.37 0.30
C MET A 248 14.46 -1.84 0.25
N ALA A 249 15.20 -1.57 -0.83
CA ALA A 249 16.61 -1.94 -0.93
C ALA A 249 17.49 -1.22 0.11
N LEU A 250 17.18 0.03 0.43
CA LEU A 250 17.87 0.75 1.51
C LEU A 250 17.58 0.13 2.88
N ALA A 251 16.34 -0.32 3.10
CA ALA A 251 15.97 -1.05 4.31
C ALA A 251 16.65 -2.42 4.40
N ASP A 252 16.71 -3.18 3.30
CA ASP A 252 17.44 -4.44 3.21
C ASP A 252 18.92 -4.26 3.59
N SER A 253 19.52 -3.16 3.14
CA SER A 253 20.93 -2.84 3.42
C SER A 253 21.19 -2.23 4.79
N ARG A 254 20.14 -1.98 5.60
CA ARG A 254 20.20 -1.30 6.91
C ARG A 254 20.88 0.07 6.85
N LYS A 255 20.57 0.87 5.82
CA LYS A 255 21.14 2.23 5.62
C LYS A 255 20.10 3.34 5.70
N LEU A 256 18.80 3.03 5.75
CA LEU A 256 17.75 4.04 5.63
C LEU A 256 17.72 4.97 6.84
N HIS A 257 18.09 4.49 8.03
CA HIS A 257 18.18 5.31 9.24
C HIS A 257 19.36 6.30 9.22
N GLU A 258 20.33 6.16 8.31
CA GLU A 258 21.46 7.08 8.22
C GLU A 258 20.95 8.50 7.84
N PRO A 259 21.29 9.57 8.60
CA PRO A 259 20.67 10.89 8.42
C PRO A 259 20.77 11.47 7.01
N GLN A 260 21.89 11.24 6.31
CA GLN A 260 22.09 11.73 4.94
C GLN A 260 21.25 10.95 3.93
N VAL A 261 21.16 9.62 4.08
CA VAL A 261 20.33 8.75 3.24
C VAL A 261 18.86 9.08 3.46
N LEU A 262 18.43 9.17 4.71
CA LEU A 262 17.06 9.52 5.08
C LEU A 262 16.65 10.87 4.48
N LYS A 263 17.48 11.90 4.64
CA LYS A 263 17.20 13.23 4.09
C LYS A 263 17.10 13.22 2.56
N ALA A 264 17.99 12.48 1.88
CA ALA A 264 17.95 12.34 0.44
C ALA A 264 16.66 11.64 -0.03
N GLN A 265 16.26 10.55 0.65
CA GLN A 265 15.02 9.84 0.33
C GLN A 265 13.78 10.67 0.59
N VAL A 266 13.70 11.38 1.73
CA VAL A 266 12.58 12.29 2.00
C VAL A 266 12.45 13.35 0.91
N LYS A 267 13.57 13.97 0.49
CA LYS A 267 13.55 14.95 -0.61
C LYS A 267 13.05 14.33 -1.91
N ARG A 268 13.59 13.16 -2.30
CA ARG A 268 13.16 12.43 -3.50
C ARG A 268 11.66 12.14 -3.46
N MET A 269 11.16 11.70 -2.32
CA MET A 269 9.75 11.35 -2.15
C MET A 269 8.84 12.57 -2.19
N LEU A 270 9.27 13.72 -1.64
CA LEU A 270 8.53 14.97 -1.72
C LEU A 270 8.50 15.58 -3.12
N ASP A 271 9.54 15.33 -3.93
CA ASP A 271 9.61 15.76 -5.34
C ASP A 271 8.73 14.87 -6.27
N ASP A 272 8.23 13.72 -5.79
CA ASP A 272 7.36 12.79 -6.54
C ASP A 272 5.88 13.26 -6.51
N PRO A 273 5.13 13.16 -7.63
CA PRO A 273 3.71 13.50 -7.65
C PRO A 273 2.84 12.82 -6.59
N ARG A 274 3.21 11.61 -6.15
CA ARG A 274 2.54 10.88 -5.07
C ARG A 274 2.58 11.62 -3.74
N ALA A 275 3.53 12.54 -3.53
CA ALA A 275 3.60 13.40 -2.34
C ALA A 275 2.35 14.24 -2.12
N ARG A 276 1.52 14.42 -3.15
CA ARG A 276 0.20 15.05 -3.00
C ARG A 276 -0.66 14.37 -1.93
N ALA A 277 -0.50 13.05 -1.76
CA ALA A 277 -1.22 12.27 -0.75
C ALA A 277 -0.98 12.78 0.69
N LEU A 278 0.22 13.29 0.99
CA LEU A 278 0.50 13.92 2.29
C LEU A 278 -0.45 15.09 2.56
N PHE A 279 -0.68 15.93 1.56
CA PHE A 279 -1.60 17.06 1.71
C PHE A 279 -3.05 16.59 1.79
N ASP A 280 -3.46 15.68 0.90
CA ASP A 280 -4.86 15.23 0.84
C ASP A 280 -5.28 14.43 2.08
N GLY A 281 -4.35 13.65 2.65
CA GLY A 281 -4.57 12.91 3.90
C GLY A 281 -4.37 13.79 5.13
N PHE A 282 -3.12 14.19 5.41
CA PHE A 282 -2.78 14.90 6.64
C PHE A 282 -3.10 16.40 6.56
N GLY A 283 -2.66 17.09 5.51
CA GLY A 283 -2.81 18.55 5.39
C GLY A 283 -4.27 19.02 5.40
N ALA A 284 -5.13 18.36 4.64
CA ALA A 284 -6.54 18.69 4.53
C ALA A 284 -7.30 18.43 5.83
N GLN A 285 -6.98 17.36 6.55
CA GLN A 285 -7.55 17.07 7.87
C GLN A 285 -7.06 18.08 8.91
N TRP A 286 -5.76 18.35 8.95
CA TRP A 286 -5.16 19.30 9.88
C TRP A 286 -5.74 20.72 9.73
N LEU A 287 -5.98 21.15 8.49
CA LEU A 287 -6.62 22.43 8.16
C LEU A 287 -8.16 22.40 8.27
N GLY A 288 -8.77 21.24 8.54
CA GLY A 288 -10.23 21.09 8.61
C GLY A 288 -10.95 21.35 7.29
N LEU A 289 -10.28 21.14 6.14
CA LEU A 289 -10.84 21.46 4.82
C LEU A 289 -12.07 20.62 4.47
N GLY A 290 -12.16 19.40 5.02
CA GLY A 290 -13.34 18.54 4.86
C GLY A 290 -14.63 19.21 5.35
N ASP A 291 -14.55 19.96 6.46
CA ASP A 291 -15.70 20.59 7.08
C ASP A 291 -16.20 21.80 6.28
N LEU A 292 -15.30 22.47 5.54
CA LEU A 292 -15.62 23.66 4.75
C LEU A 292 -16.74 23.41 3.74
N ARG A 293 -16.86 22.19 3.20
CA ARG A 293 -17.94 21.82 2.27
C ARG A 293 -19.33 21.93 2.89
N SER A 294 -19.44 21.70 4.20
CA SER A 294 -20.71 21.76 4.93
C SER A 294 -20.97 23.11 5.59
N LYS A 295 -19.99 24.03 5.58
CA LYS A 295 -20.13 25.35 6.19
C LYS A 295 -20.80 26.34 5.24
N THR A 296 -21.77 27.08 5.76
CA THR A 296 -22.42 28.19 5.06
C THR A 296 -21.66 29.48 5.38
N PHE A 297 -21.11 30.14 4.36
CA PHE A 297 -20.44 31.44 4.51
C PHE A 297 -21.42 32.57 4.22
N ASP A 298 -21.35 33.65 5.00
CA ASP A 298 -22.10 34.89 4.78
C ASP A 298 -21.55 35.61 3.54
N PRO A 299 -22.32 35.73 2.44
CA PRO A 299 -21.85 36.36 1.20
C PRO A 299 -21.52 37.84 1.36
N GLY A 300 -22.11 38.52 2.36
CA GLY A 300 -21.81 39.92 2.65
C GLY A 300 -20.46 40.12 3.35
N LYS A 301 -19.93 39.08 4.02
CA LYS A 301 -18.64 39.12 4.72
C LYS A 301 -17.52 38.43 3.94
N PHE A 302 -17.86 37.39 3.17
CA PHE A 302 -16.90 36.58 2.40
C PHE A 302 -17.36 36.45 0.95
N PRO A 303 -17.39 37.55 0.18
CA PRO A 303 -17.93 37.57 -1.18
C PRO A 303 -17.13 36.69 -2.17
N GLU A 304 -15.87 36.39 -1.86
CA GLU A 304 -14.98 35.56 -2.69
C GLU A 304 -15.22 34.04 -2.53
N VAL A 305 -15.88 33.60 -1.45
CA VAL A 305 -16.13 32.17 -1.17
C VAL A 305 -17.41 31.72 -1.85
N ASP A 306 -17.35 31.64 -3.17
CA ASP A 306 -18.44 31.22 -4.04
C ASP A 306 -18.57 29.68 -4.15
N GLN A 307 -19.55 29.20 -4.92
CA GLN A 307 -19.78 27.76 -5.09
C GLN A 307 -18.65 27.05 -5.86
N LYS A 308 -17.90 27.76 -6.72
CA LYS A 308 -16.75 27.19 -7.43
C LYS A 308 -15.57 26.96 -6.49
N MET A 309 -15.39 27.80 -5.49
CA MET A 309 -14.35 27.60 -4.47
C MET A 309 -14.62 26.39 -3.54
N ARG A 310 -15.86 25.87 -3.51
CA ARG A 310 -16.27 24.76 -2.63
C ARG A 310 -16.29 23.37 -3.30
N SER A 311 -16.14 23.30 -4.62
CA SER A 311 -16.16 22.06 -5.42
C SER A 311 -14.76 21.51 -5.65
#